data_AF-A0A804U867-F1
#
_entry.id   AF-A0A804U867-F1
#
_cell.length_a   1.000
_cell.length_b   1.000
_cell.length_c   1.000
_cell.angle_alpha   90.00
_cell.angle_beta   90.00
_cell.angle_gamma   90.00
#
_symmetry.space_group_name_H-M   'P 1'
#
loop_
_entity.id
_entity.type
_entity.pdbx_description
1 polymer ?
#
loop_
_entity_poly.entity_id
_entity_poly.type
_entity_poly.pdbx_seq_one_letter_code
_entity_poly.pdbx_strand_id
1 'polypeptide(L)'
;MELFTRAKVVRLRSHHDKFLYADEDEVRVTQDRDRSSANAWWTVEATPHSAGAIRLRSRYGRYLTASREPFLLGMTGRKVTQTVARQRVCGLGAPAGRLPGAPPHQGGPLPLHQRGLPP
;
A
#
# COMPACT_ATOMS: atom_id res chain seq x y z
N MET A 1 -10.92 -18.59 7.53
CA MET A 1 -9.64 -18.86 6.84
C MET A 1 -8.56 -19.03 7.92
N GLU A 2 -8.49 -20.20 8.57
CA GLU A 2 -7.67 -20.41 9.79
C GLU A 2 -6.24 -20.92 9.53
N LEU A 3 -5.90 -21.23 8.27
CA LEU A 3 -4.58 -21.78 7.93
C LEU A 3 -3.44 -20.78 8.20
N PHE A 4 -3.74 -19.49 8.18
CA PHE A 4 -2.77 -18.41 8.36
C PHE A 4 -2.73 -17.83 9.77
N THR A 5 -3.53 -18.36 10.72
CA THR A 5 -3.60 -17.81 12.07
C THR A 5 -2.30 -18.01 12.85
N ARG A 6 -1.55 -19.07 12.54
CA ARG A 6 -0.28 -19.43 13.22
C ARG A 6 0.95 -19.31 12.32
N ALA A 7 0.76 -19.37 10.99
CA ALA A 7 1.86 -19.41 10.05
C ALA A 7 2.30 -17.99 9.67
N LYS A 8 3.51 -17.59 10.12
CA LYS A 8 4.13 -16.33 9.71
C LYS A 8 4.68 -16.38 8.29
N VAL A 9 5.11 -17.56 7.85
CA VAL A 9 5.73 -17.79 6.54
C VAL A 9 5.14 -19.06 5.95
N VAL A 10 4.76 -18.99 4.68
CA VAL A 10 4.15 -20.11 3.94
C VAL A 10 4.88 -20.37 2.63
N ARG A 11 4.64 -21.55 2.07
CA ARG A 11 5.03 -21.94 0.72
C ARG A 11 3.77 -22.38 -0.02
N LEU A 12 3.61 -21.93 -1.27
CA LEU A 12 2.45 -22.26 -2.09
C LEU A 12 2.84 -23.33 -3.09
N ARG A 13 2.39 -24.57 -2.89
CA ARG A 13 2.68 -25.72 -3.75
C ARG A 13 1.55 -25.90 -4.77
N SER A 14 1.90 -25.99 -6.05
CA SER A 14 1.00 -26.39 -7.13
C SER A 14 0.78 -27.91 -7.14
N HIS A 15 -0.22 -28.37 -7.91
CA HIS A 15 -0.47 -29.80 -8.13
C HIS A 15 0.72 -30.54 -8.78
N HIS A 16 1.58 -29.82 -9.51
CA HIS A 16 2.76 -30.39 -10.17
C HIS A 16 4.02 -30.31 -9.31
N ASP A 17 3.87 -30.20 -7.99
CA ASP A 17 4.98 -30.16 -7.03
C ASP A 17 5.98 -29.03 -7.24
N LYS A 18 5.55 -27.97 -7.90
CA LYS A 18 6.28 -26.71 -8.01
C LYS A 18 5.76 -25.71 -6.99
N PHE A 19 6.64 -24.90 -6.43
CA PHE A 19 6.36 -23.85 -5.48
C PHE A 19 6.31 -22.49 -6.17
N LEU A 20 5.42 -21.61 -5.71
CA LEU A 20 5.41 -20.22 -6.13
C LEU A 20 6.72 -19.55 -5.69
N TYR A 21 7.49 -19.07 -6.65
CA TYR A 21 8.87 -18.64 -6.46
C TYR A 21 9.01 -17.15 -6.79
N ALA A 22 9.55 -16.38 -5.87
CA ALA A 22 9.93 -14.99 -6.11
C ALA A 22 11.24 -14.95 -6.89
N ASP A 23 11.21 -14.43 -8.12
CA ASP A 23 12.41 -14.29 -8.94
C ASP A 23 13.33 -13.19 -8.37
N GLU A 24 14.63 -13.32 -8.65
CA GLU A 24 15.69 -12.42 -8.20
C GLU A 24 15.59 -11.03 -8.82
N ASP A 25 14.89 -10.91 -9.96
CA ASP A 25 14.60 -9.62 -10.59
C ASP A 25 13.61 -8.75 -9.79
N GLU A 26 13.12 -9.25 -8.65
CA GLU A 26 12.15 -8.60 -7.75
C GLU A 26 10.82 -8.18 -8.40
N VAL A 27 10.53 -8.69 -9.60
CA VAL A 27 9.36 -8.32 -10.40
C VAL A 27 8.57 -9.56 -10.80
N ARG A 28 9.24 -10.62 -11.22
CA ARG A 28 8.61 -11.85 -11.71
C ARG A 28 8.30 -12.79 -10.58
N VAL A 29 7.29 -13.60 -10.83
CA VAL A 29 6.92 -14.74 -10.00
C VAL A 29 6.88 -15.94 -10.93
N THR A 30 7.61 -16.98 -10.57
CA THR A 30 7.75 -18.21 -11.35
C THR A 30 7.32 -19.42 -10.51
N GLN A 31 7.50 -20.62 -11.05
CA GLN A 31 7.26 -21.85 -10.32
C GLN A 31 8.50 -22.73 -10.40
N ASP A 32 9.05 -23.13 -9.25
CA ASP A 32 10.28 -23.94 -9.15
C ASP A 32 10.07 -25.17 -8.25
N ARG A 33 10.85 -26.23 -8.44
CA ARG A 33 10.81 -27.43 -7.58
C ARG A 33 11.67 -27.28 -6.33
N ASP A 34 12.54 -26.27 -6.26
CA ASP A 34 13.37 -26.01 -5.10
C ASP A 34 12.51 -25.61 -3.89
N ARG A 35 12.36 -26.58 -2.99
CA ARG A 35 11.64 -26.44 -1.73
C ARG A 35 12.46 -25.69 -0.67
N SER A 36 13.78 -25.70 -0.81
CA SER A 36 14.74 -25.21 0.20
C SER A 36 15.04 -23.73 0.07
N SER A 37 14.97 -23.17 -1.14
CA SER A 37 15.21 -21.76 -1.37
C SER A 37 14.20 -20.87 -0.63
N ALA A 38 14.72 -19.80 -0.02
CA ALA A 38 13.90 -18.78 0.63
C ALA A 38 13.08 -17.96 -0.37
N ASN A 39 13.33 -18.08 -1.67
CA ASN A 39 12.51 -17.46 -2.71
C ASN A 39 11.12 -18.12 -2.82
N ALA A 40 10.97 -19.36 -2.36
CA ALA A 40 9.67 -20.02 -2.24
C ALA A 40 8.89 -19.56 -1.00
N TRP A 41 9.52 -18.81 -0.09
CA TRP A 41 8.93 -18.38 1.18
C TRP A 41 8.16 -17.07 1.02
N TRP A 42 6.93 -17.08 1.51
CA TRP A 42 6.04 -15.92 1.49
C TRP A 42 5.64 -15.59 2.92
N THR A 43 6.08 -14.44 3.41
CA THR A 43 5.66 -13.92 4.70
C THR A 43 4.20 -13.49 4.61
N VAL A 44 3.39 -13.96 5.55
CA VAL A 44 1.98 -13.64 5.62
C VAL A 44 1.79 -12.43 6.53
N GLU A 45 1.28 -11.35 5.95
CA GLU A 45 0.99 -10.11 6.67
C GLU A 45 -0.51 -9.86 6.68
N ALA A 46 -1.10 -9.57 7.85
CA ALA A 46 -2.50 -9.20 7.95
C ALA A 46 -2.71 -7.77 7.42
N THR A 47 -3.78 -7.54 6.65
CA THR A 47 -4.08 -6.20 6.12
C THR A 47 -4.93 -5.42 7.14
N PRO A 48 -4.50 -4.24 7.61
CA PRO A 48 -5.22 -3.51 8.66
C PRO A 48 -6.60 -3.02 8.20
N HIS A 49 -6.78 -2.73 6.91
CA HIS A 49 -8.01 -2.15 6.36
C HIS A 49 -9.04 -3.19 5.89
N SER A 50 -8.77 -4.49 6.05
CA SER A 50 -9.63 -5.54 5.50
C SER A 50 -9.53 -6.79 6.36
N ALA A 51 -10.55 -6.99 7.21
CA ALA A 51 -10.62 -8.14 8.10
C ALA A 51 -10.56 -9.45 7.32
N GLY A 52 -9.64 -10.34 7.71
CA GLY A 52 -9.40 -11.62 7.04
C GLY A 52 -8.60 -11.55 5.73
N ALA A 53 -8.26 -10.36 5.23
CA ALA A 53 -7.39 -10.23 4.07
C ALA A 53 -5.91 -10.28 4.47
N ILE A 54 -5.14 -11.08 3.74
CA ILE A 54 -3.70 -11.21 3.91
C ILE A 54 -2.96 -10.64 2.70
N ARG A 55 -1.73 -10.23 2.94
CA ARG A 55 -0.72 -9.92 1.92
C ARG A 55 0.41 -10.92 2.05
N LEU A 56 0.94 -11.33 0.90
CA LEU A 56 2.07 -12.22 0.81
C LEU A 56 3.28 -11.41 0.38
N ARG A 57 4.34 -11.45 1.19
CA ARG A 57 5.58 -10.70 0.98
C ARG A 57 6.74 -11.65 0.67
N SER A 58 7.47 -11.37 -0.40
CA SER A 58 8.67 -12.12 -0.78
C SER A 58 9.86 -11.77 0.11
N ARG A 59 10.93 -12.57 0.02
CA ARG A 59 12.21 -12.29 0.69
C ARG A 59 12.83 -10.93 0.31
N TYR A 60 12.48 -10.41 -0.86
CA TYR A 60 12.93 -9.12 -1.38
C TYR A 60 12.11 -7.93 -0.85
N GLY A 61 11.16 -8.19 0.05
CA GLY A 61 10.28 -7.17 0.59
C GLY A 61 9.22 -6.65 -0.39
N ARG A 62 9.02 -7.34 -1.51
CA ARG A 62 7.96 -7.08 -2.48
C ARG A 62 6.72 -7.90 -2.16
N TYR A 63 5.58 -7.52 -2.71
CA TYR A 63 4.30 -8.16 -2.43
C TYR A 63 3.74 -8.82 -3.67
N LEU A 64 3.07 -9.95 -3.45
CA LEU A 64 2.36 -10.67 -4.49
C LEU A 64 1.16 -9.84 -4.98
N THR A 65 1.16 -9.47 -6.25
CA THR A 65 0.16 -8.60 -6.85
C THR A 65 -0.37 -9.24 -8.14
N ALA A 66 -1.70 -9.38 -8.22
CA ALA A 66 -2.35 -9.80 -9.44
C ALA A 66 -2.26 -8.68 -10.49
N SER A 67 -1.75 -8.98 -11.68
CA SER A 67 -1.73 -8.04 -12.80
C SER A 67 -2.91 -8.31 -13.74
N ARG A 68 -3.17 -7.38 -14.66
CA ARG A 68 -4.14 -7.57 -15.75
C ARG A 68 -3.48 -8.07 -17.04
N GLU A 69 -2.17 -8.30 -17.00
CA GLU A 69 -1.38 -8.72 -18.14
C GLU A 69 -1.67 -10.20 -18.48
N PRO A 70 -1.90 -10.55 -19.75
CA PRO A 70 -2.01 -11.95 -20.16
C PRO A 70 -0.72 -12.70 -19.80
N PHE A 71 -0.84 -13.95 -19.35
CA PHE A 71 0.34 -14.74 -19.01
C PHE A 71 1.12 -15.21 -20.25
N LEU A 72 0.42 -15.80 -21.22
CA LEU A 72 0.96 -16.26 -22.50
C LEU A 72 -0.09 -16.06 -23.59
N LEU A 73 0.36 -15.74 -24.82
CA LEU A 73 -0.51 -15.64 -25.99
C LEU A 73 -1.24 -16.98 -26.21
N GLY A 74 -2.57 -16.93 -26.33
CA GLY A 74 -3.41 -18.11 -26.55
C GLY A 74 -3.76 -18.91 -25.30
N MET A 75 -3.19 -18.60 -24.13
CA MET A 75 -3.61 -19.20 -22.86
C MET A 75 -4.53 -18.28 -22.07
N THR A 76 -5.57 -18.84 -21.46
CA THR A 76 -6.43 -18.10 -20.52
C THR A 76 -5.69 -17.95 -19.19
N GLY A 77 -5.38 -16.72 -18.79
CA GLY A 77 -4.77 -16.46 -17.50
C GLY A 77 -4.18 -15.06 -17.40
N ARG A 78 -4.04 -14.59 -16.16
CA ARG A 78 -3.38 -13.32 -15.85
C ARG A 78 -2.11 -13.58 -15.07
N LYS A 79 -1.10 -12.75 -15.33
CA LYS A 79 0.19 -12.84 -14.64
C LYS A 79 0.06 -12.35 -13.19
N VAL A 80 0.89 -12.90 -12.35
CA VAL A 80 1.12 -12.42 -10.99
C VAL A 80 2.55 -11.91 -10.93
N THR A 81 2.73 -10.74 -10.33
CA THR A 81 4.03 -10.08 -10.24
C THR A 81 4.32 -9.67 -8.80
N GLN A 82 5.59 -9.36 -8.55
CA GLN A 82 6.06 -8.72 -7.34
C GLN A 82 5.97 -7.21 -7.52
N THR A 83 5.40 -6.50 -6.54
CA THR A 83 5.36 -5.03 -6.55
C THR A 83 5.70 -4.47 -5.18
N VAL A 84 6.06 -3.18 -5.09
CA VAL A 84 6.09 -2.49 -3.80
C VAL A 84 4.73 -2.53 -3.13
N ALA A 85 4.70 -2.48 -1.79
CA ALA A 85 3.45 -2.28 -1.08
C ALA A 85 2.83 -0.99 -1.58
N ARG A 86 1.64 -1.09 -2.20
CA ARG A 86 0.75 0.05 -2.29
C ARG A 86 0.34 0.39 -0.86
N GLN A 87 1.05 1.34 -0.27
CA GLN A 87 0.52 2.15 0.78
C GLN A 87 -0.65 2.89 0.13
N ARG A 88 -1.87 2.41 0.40
CA ARG A 88 -3.00 3.31 0.31
C ARG A 88 -2.71 4.34 1.37
N VAL A 89 -2.19 5.47 0.93
CA VAL A 89 -2.02 6.65 1.76
C VAL A 89 -3.44 7.08 2.14
N CYS A 90 -3.95 6.49 3.22
CA CYS A 90 -5.18 6.94 3.85
C CYS A 90 -4.84 8.27 4.52
N GLY A 91 -5.07 9.37 3.81
CA GLY A 91 -5.11 10.69 4.44
C GLY A 91 -3.78 11.40 4.68
N LEU A 92 -2.80 11.34 3.75
CA LEU A 92 -2.10 12.60 3.46
C LEU A 92 -3.19 13.47 2.79
N GLY A 93 -4.02 14.18 3.56
CA GLY A 93 -3.50 15.29 4.33
C GLY A 93 -2.95 16.21 3.26
N ALA A 94 -3.87 16.81 2.50
CA ALA A 94 -3.53 17.79 1.48
C ALA A 94 -2.46 18.71 2.09
N PRO A 95 -1.32 18.95 1.41
CA PRO A 95 -0.29 19.81 1.95
C PRO A 95 -1.01 21.10 2.32
N ALA A 96 -0.99 21.43 3.62
CA ALA A 96 -1.71 22.55 4.19
C ALA A 96 -1.46 23.76 3.28
N GLY A 97 -2.46 24.06 2.46
CA GLY A 97 -2.43 25.16 1.52
C GLY A 97 -2.22 26.38 2.39
N ARG A 98 -1.00 26.90 2.34
CA ARG A 98 -0.50 28.12 2.97
C ARG A 98 -1.68 29.07 3.18
N LEU A 99 -2.12 29.24 4.42
CA LEU A 99 -3.14 30.24 4.75
C LEU A 99 -2.65 31.57 4.14
N PRO A 100 -3.40 32.19 3.22
CA PRO A 100 -3.03 33.50 2.72
C PRO A 100 -2.96 34.44 3.92
N GLY A 101 -1.79 35.07 4.07
CA GLY A 101 -1.46 35.91 5.22
C GLY A 101 -2.55 36.96 5.46
N ALA A 102 -2.95 37.07 6.72
CA ALA A 102 -3.86 38.11 7.17
C ALA A 102 -3.27 39.49 6.80
N PRO A 103 -4.06 40.40 6.21
CA PRO A 103 -3.59 41.73 5.84
C PRO A 103 -3.24 42.54 7.10
N PRO A 104 -2.17 43.34 7.06
CA PRO A 104 -1.71 44.10 8.20
C PRO A 104 -2.75 45.15 8.61
N HIS A 105 -2.98 45.23 9.92
CA HIS A 105 -3.80 46.21 10.61
C HIS A 105 -3.40 47.63 10.17
N GLN A 106 -4.14 48.22 9.22
CA GLN A 106 -4.11 49.67 9.02
C GLN A 106 -4.93 50.31 10.15
N GLY A 107 -4.23 50.63 11.24
CA GLY A 107 -4.73 51.53 12.27
C GLY A 107 -4.91 52.92 11.67
N GLY A 108 -6.13 53.24 11.26
CA GLY A 108 -6.58 54.61 11.01
C GLY A 108 -7.22 55.18 12.30
N PRO A 109 -6.98 56.46 12.64
CA PRO A 109 -7.33 57.00 13.94
C PRO A 109 -8.84 57.10 14.15
N LEU A 110 -9.27 56.70 15.34
CA LEU A 110 -10.64 56.78 15.84
C LEU A 110 -11.16 58.23 15.74
N PRO A 111 -12.29 58.49 15.05
CA PRO A 111 -12.91 59.79 15.11
C PRO A 111 -13.51 60.00 16.51
N LEU A 112 -13.06 61.06 17.17
CA LEU A 112 -13.64 61.64 18.39
C LEU A 112 -15.13 61.93 18.12
N HIS A 113 -16.00 61.00 18.51
CA HIS A 113 -17.44 61.26 18.48
C HIS A 113 -17.76 62.23 19.62
N GLN A 114 -18.27 63.39 19.21
CA GLN A 114 -18.58 64.54 20.04
C GLN A 114 -19.53 64.15 21.18
N ARG A 115 -19.19 64.64 22.38
CA ARG A 115 -20.06 64.61 23.56
C ARG A 115 -21.31 65.44 23.29
N GLY A 116 -22.37 64.77 22.86
CA GLY A 116 -23.74 65.28 22.96
C GLY A 116 -24.27 65.05 24.36
N LEU A 117 -24.32 66.12 25.15
CA LEU A 117 -25.13 66.27 26.36
C LEU A 117 -26.62 66.24 26.00
N PRO A 118 -27.43 65.57 26.83
CA PRO A 118 -28.77 66.08 27.14
C PRO A 118 -29.06 66.01 28.66
N PRO A 119 -30.05 66.80 29.12
CA PRO A 119 -29.87 67.97 29.99
C PRO A 119 -29.38 67.68 31.42
#